data_AF-A0A1N6Q2Q9-F1
#
_entry.id   AF-A0A1N6Q2Q9-F1
#
_cell.length_a   1.000
_cell.length_b   1.000
_cell.length_c   1.000
_cell.angle_alpha   90.00
_cell.angle_beta   90.00
_cell.angle_gamma   90.00
#
_symmetry.space_group_name_H-M   'P 1'
#
loop_
_entity.id
_entity.type
_entity.pdbx_description
1 polymer ?
#
loop_
_entity_poly.entity_id
_entity_poly.type
_entity_poly.pdbx_seq_one_letter_code
_entity_poly.pdbx_strand_id
1 'polypeptide(L)' 'MALVKCKECNHEVASSAEYCPQCGVKEPGITFLGKVFGFFLILGVGGVVLYFAFG' A
#
# COMPACT_ATOMS: atom_id res chain seq x y z
N MET A 1 3.53 8.71 -17.55
CA MET A 1 3.80 9.04 -16.13
C MET A 1 2.46 8.93 -15.41
N ALA A 2 2.33 8.08 -14.38
CA ALA A 2 1.08 7.96 -13.63
C ALA A 2 1.07 8.98 -12.49
N LEU A 3 0.23 10.01 -12.63
CA LEU A 3 -0.07 10.96 -11.57
C LEU A 3 -1.22 10.37 -10.76
N VAL A 4 -1.03 10.24 -9.46
CA VAL A 4 -2.05 9.80 -8.51
C VAL A 4 -2.53 11.00 -7.72
N LYS A 5 -3.80 10.99 -7.30
CA LYS A 5 -4.30 12.01 -6.40
C LYS A 5 -3.84 11.70 -4.98
N CYS A 6 -3.22 12.70 -4.35
CA CYS A 6 -2.93 12.74 -2.93
C CYS A 6 -4.20 12.45 -2.12
N LYS A 7 -4.19 11.42 -1.29
CA LYS A 7 -5.35 11.03 -0.45
C LYS A 7 -5.83 12.10 0.53
N GLU A 8 -4.91 12.94 1.02
CA GLU A 8 -5.21 14.02 1.98
C GLU A 8 -5.62 15.30 1.26
N CYS A 9 -4.77 15.73 0.34
CA CYS A 9 -4.80 17.06 -0.24
C CYS A 9 -5.43 17.13 -1.62
N ASN A 10 -5.77 15.97 -2.22
CA ASN A 10 -6.36 15.81 -3.55
C ASN A 10 -5.54 16.37 -4.73
N HIS A 11 -4.36 16.93 -4.46
CA HIS A 11 -3.41 17.35 -5.49
C HIS A 11 -2.85 16.16 -6.27
N GLU A 12 -2.56 16.41 -7.55
CA GLU A 12 -1.91 15.45 -8.42
C GLU A 12 -0.43 15.33 -8.05
N VAL A 13 -0.01 14.12 -7.70
CA VAL A 13 1.36 13.80 -7.30
C VAL A 13 1.85 12.57 -8.03
N ALA A 14 3.15 12.43 -8.21
CA ALA A 14 3.68 11.25 -8.89
C ALA A 14 3.35 9.98 -8.09
N SER A 15 2.91 8.91 -8.78
CA SER A 15 2.67 7.61 -8.15
C SER A 15 3.89 7.05 -7.42
N SER A 16 5.09 7.49 -7.80
CA SER A 16 6.37 7.11 -7.21
C SER A 16 6.85 8.05 -6.11
N ALA A 17 6.14 9.15 -5.82
CA ALA A 17 6.55 10.09 -4.78
C ALA A 17 6.34 9.46 -3.40
N GLU A 18 7.40 9.39 -2.61
CA GLU A 18 7.36 8.90 -1.22
C GLU A 18 6.66 9.88 -0.28
N TYR A 19 6.67 11.17 -0.63
CA TYR A 19 6.04 12.24 0.13
C TYR A 19 5.33 13.19 -0.82
N CYS A 20 4.15 13.67 -0.41
CA CYS A 20 3.47 14.73 -1.14
C CYS A 20 4.17 16.08 -0.90
N PRO A 21 4.62 16.80 -1.95
CA PRO A 21 5.29 18.09 -1.80
C PRO A 21 4.34 19.23 -1.37
N GLN A 22 3.02 19.03 -1.39
CA GLN A 22 2.03 20.05 -1.02
C GLN A 22 1.57 19.94 0.44
N CYS A 23 1.28 18.73 0.92
CA CYS A 23 0.79 18.53 2.29
C CYS A 23 1.79 17.81 3.20
N GLY A 24 2.88 17.26 2.66
CA GLY A 24 3.84 16.47 3.43
C GLY A 24 3.38 15.04 3.78
N VAL A 25 2.21 14.59 3.29
CA VAL A 25 1.73 13.24 3.59
C VAL A 25 2.68 12.19 3.03
N LYS A 26 3.01 11.21 3.87
CA LYS A 26 3.83 10.06 3.52
C LYS A 26 3.02 9.06 2.69
N GLU A 27 3.62 8.61 1.60
CA GLU A 27 3.06 7.68 0.61
C GLU A 27 1.68 8.14 0.09
N PRO A 28 1.63 9.20 -0.76
CA PRO A 28 0.37 9.65 -1.36
C PRO A 28 -0.28 8.61 -2.28
N GLY A 29 0.52 7.72 -2.88
CA GLY A 29 0.06 6.67 -3.81
C GLY A 29 -0.26 5.33 -3.17
N ILE A 30 0.21 5.04 -1.95
CA ILE A 30 -0.09 3.79 -1.26
C ILE A 30 -1.21 4.06 -0.25
N THR A 31 -2.40 3.54 -0.54
CA THR A 31 -3.46 3.46 0.46
C THR A 31 -3.01 2.44 1.52
N PHE A 32 -3.05 2.83 2.80
CA PHE A 32 -2.74 1.95 3.94
C PHE A 32 -3.48 0.60 3.82
N LEU A 33 -4.65 0.62 3.19
CA LEU A 33 -5.46 -0.54 2.84
C LEU A 33 -4.72 -1.57 1.97
N GLY A 34 -3.96 -1.16 0.95
CA GLY A 34 -3.22 -2.08 0.08
C GLY A 34 -2.05 -2.76 0.79
N LYS A 35 -1.36 -2.02 1.68
CA LYS A 35 -0.27 -2.57 2.49
C LYS A 35 -0.80 -3.60 3.51
N VAL A 36 -1.93 -3.29 4.14
CA VAL A 36 -2.61 -4.22 5.06
C VAL A 36 -3.15 -5.44 4.33
N PHE A 37 -3.77 -5.27 3.16
CA PHE A 37 -4.27 -6.39 2.36
C PHE A 37 -3.16 -7.31 1.88
N GLY A 38 -2.04 -6.75 1.39
CA GLY A 38 -0.88 -7.53 0.98
C GLY A 38 -0.30 -8.34 2.14
N PHE A 39 -0.18 -7.73 3.32
CA PHE A 39 0.32 -8.41 4.51
C PHE A 39 -0.60 -9.56 4.97
N PHE A 40 -1.91 -9.32 4.98
CA PHE A 40 -2.91 -10.35 5.33
C PHE A 40 -2.94 -11.50 4.33
N LEU A 41 -2.81 -11.23 3.03
CA LEU A 41 -2.72 -12.27 2.00
C LEU A 41 -1.48 -13.13 2.19
N ILE A 42 -0.32 -12.53 2.44
CA ILE A 42 0.94 -13.26 2.63
C ILE A 42 0.88 -14.12 3.90
N LEU A 43 0.39 -13.56 5.01
CA LEU A 43 0.24 -14.31 6.26
C LEU A 43 -0.82 -15.40 6.17
N GLY A 44 -1.95 -15.12 5.52
CA GLY A 44 -3.03 -16.09 5.33
C GLY A 44 -2.59 -17.25 4.45
N VAL A 45 -2.01 -16.97 3.28
CA VAL A 45 -1.50 -18.00 2.37
C VAL A 45 -0.34 -18.75 3.00
N GLY A 46 0.62 -18.05 3.61
CA GLY A 46 1.75 -18.68 4.30
C GLY A 46 1.31 -19.58 5.45
N GLY A 47 0.36 -19.12 6.27
CA GLY A 47 -0.23 -19.90 7.36
C GLY A 47 -0.99 -21.13 6.87
N VAL A 48 -1.78 -21.01 5.80
CA VAL A 48 -2.51 -22.14 5.19
C VAL A 48 -1.55 -23.16 4.58
N VAL A 49 -0.49 -22.71 3.89
CA VAL A 49 0.53 -23.59 3.31
C VAL A 49 1.30 -24.33 4.40
N LEU A 50 1.72 -23.64 5.47
CA LEU A 50 2.38 -24.27 6.62
C LEU A 50 1.46 -25.24 7.35
N TYR A 51 0.19 -24.89 7.51
CA TYR A 51 -0.82 -25.78 8.11
C TYR A 51 -0.98 -27.07 7.29
N PHE A 52 -1.04 -26.99 5.96
CA PHE A 52 -1.12 -28.16 5.09
C PHE A 52 0.20 -28.94 4.99
N ALA A 53 1.35 -28.29 5.17
CA ALA A 53 2.65 -28.94 5.10
C ALA A 53 3.04 -29.67 6.40
N PHE A 54 2.55 -29.21 7.54
CA PHE A 54 2.80 -29.80 8.88
C PHE A 54 1.60 -30.59 9.44
N GLY A 55 0.47 -30.63 8.73
CA GLY A 55 -0.78 -31.30 9.13
C GLY A 55 -0.98 -32.65 8.47
#